data_AF-A0A2C9JFL8-F1
#
_entry.id   AF-A0A2C9JFL8-F1
#
_cell.length_a   1.000
_cell.length_b   1.000
_cell.length_c   1.000
_cell.angle_alpha   90.00
_cell.angle_beta   90.00
_cell.angle_gamma   90.00
#
_symmetry.space_group_name_H-M   'P 1'
#
loop_
_entity.id
_entity.type
_entity.pdbx_description
1 polymer ?
#
loop_
_entity_poly.entity_id
_entity_poly.type
_entity_poly.pdbx_seq_one_letter_code
_entity_poly.pdbx_strand_id
1 'polypeptide(L)'
;LFFALQDHLDDRHIYTKQDMLELVMQYRDRFRDELEQISIVQNVGNRQNSKQHVSREASIKMTAEDETNQFEGSGIEVPDLINKKHLEEFKKWNGEIKFIQNLKLRKISCVDLQRLNDKALKDTCSDD
;
A
#
# COMPACT_ATOMS: atom_id res chain seq x y z
N LEU A 1 -1.67 -7.50 -1.72
CA LEU A 1 -1.67 -6.71 -0.48
C LEU A 1 -1.00 -7.44 0.68
N PHE A 2 -1.61 -8.46 1.30
CA PHE A 2 -1.07 -9.11 2.51
C PHE A 2 0.38 -9.61 2.40
N PHE A 3 0.72 -10.40 1.37
CA PHE A 3 2.10 -10.84 1.16
C PHE A 3 3.07 -9.68 0.91
N ALA A 4 2.67 -8.71 0.08
CA ALA A 4 3.49 -7.54 -0.18
C ALA A 4 3.75 -6.73 1.10
N LEU A 5 2.77 -6.63 2.01
CA LEU A 5 2.99 -6.00 3.31
C LEU A 5 3.95 -6.81 4.17
N GLN A 6 3.83 -8.14 4.18
CA GLN A 6 4.70 -9.04 4.94
C GLN A 6 6.17 -8.95 4.49
N ASP A 7 6.41 -8.83 3.17
CA ASP A 7 7.74 -8.66 2.59
C ASP A 7 8.42 -7.34 2.99
N HIS A 8 7.63 -6.31 3.33
CA HIS A 8 8.13 -5.01 3.77
C HIS A 8 8.13 -4.85 5.31
N LEU A 9 7.87 -5.93 6.06
CA LEU A 9 7.96 -5.89 7.52
C LEU A 9 9.41 -6.04 8.00
N ASP A 10 9.90 -5.03 8.71
CA ASP A 10 11.11 -5.12 9.50
C ASP A 10 10.94 -5.99 10.77
N ASP A 11 12.06 -6.25 11.46
CA ASP A 11 12.13 -6.91 12.78
C ASP A 11 11.55 -6.06 13.94
N ARG A 12 10.90 -4.93 13.63
CA ARG A 12 10.24 -4.08 14.61
C ARG A 12 9.06 -4.82 15.26
N HIS A 13 8.80 -4.44 16.51
CA HIS A 13 7.77 -5.07 17.35
C HIS A 13 6.52 -4.19 17.52
N ILE A 14 6.55 -2.95 17.04
CA ILE A 14 5.48 -1.96 17.14
C ILE A 14 5.48 -1.15 15.84
N TYR A 15 4.32 -1.03 15.22
CA TYR A 15 4.08 -0.12 14.11
C TYR A 15 3.17 1.02 14.58
N THR A 16 3.47 2.23 14.16
CA THR A 16 2.62 3.39 14.37
C THR A 16 1.59 3.50 13.24
N LYS A 17 0.61 4.40 13.40
CA LYS A 17 -0.32 4.73 12.30
C LYS A 17 0.41 5.29 11.07
N GLN A 18 1.53 5.99 11.28
CA GLN A 18 2.31 6.55 10.20
C GLN A 18 3.06 5.47 9.44
N ASP A 19 3.66 4.49 10.14
CA ASP A 19 4.31 3.35 9.49
C ASP A 19 3.31 2.52 8.67
N MET A 20 2.09 2.32 9.20
CA MET A 20 1.00 1.65 8.47
C MET A 20 0.66 2.35 7.16
N LEU A 21 0.61 3.69 7.20
CA LEU A 21 0.30 4.50 6.05
C LEU A 21 1.40 4.45 5.00
N GLU A 22 2.66 4.52 5.44
CA GLU A 22 3.82 4.39 4.57
C GLU A 22 3.85 3.02 3.88
N LEU A 23 3.57 1.94 4.61
CA LEU A 23 3.46 0.59 4.03
C LEU A 23 2.35 0.49 2.96
N VAL A 24 1.20 1.12 3.20
CA VAL A 24 0.10 1.18 2.21
C VAL A 24 0.53 1.98 0.98
N MET A 25 1.23 3.10 1.16
CA MET A 25 1.73 3.92 0.07
C MET A 25 2.78 3.17 -0.76
N GLN A 26 3.74 2.52 -0.12
CA GLN A 26 4.74 1.67 -0.78
C GLN A 26 4.08 0.54 -1.58
N TYR A 27 3.07 -0.12 -1.00
CA TYR A 27 2.29 -1.12 -1.71
C TYR A 27 1.59 -0.54 -2.94
N ARG A 28 1.03 0.66 -2.85
CA ARG A 28 0.35 1.31 -3.98
C ARG A 28 1.33 1.69 -5.09
N ASP A 29 2.54 2.10 -4.73
CA ASP A 29 3.61 2.46 -5.67
C ASP A 29 4.37 1.26 -6.24
N ARG A 30 3.99 0.02 -5.89
CA ARG A 30 4.66 -1.23 -6.34
C ARG A 30 4.80 -1.39 -7.85
N PHE A 31 3.91 -0.75 -8.62
CA PHE A 31 3.92 -0.83 -10.09
C PHE A 31 4.49 0.41 -10.75
N ARG A 32 4.96 1.41 -9.99
CA ARG A 32 5.42 2.68 -10.54
C ARG A 32 6.58 2.49 -11.51
N ASP A 33 7.59 1.72 -11.11
CA ASP A 33 8.78 1.47 -11.91
C ASP A 33 8.46 0.63 -13.16
N GLU A 34 7.52 -0.33 -13.05
CA GLU A 34 7.04 -1.11 -14.20
C GLU A 34 6.28 -0.23 -15.20
N LEU A 35 5.43 0.68 -14.73
CA LEU A 35 4.73 1.64 -15.59
C LEU A 35 5.69 2.61 -16.28
N GLU A 36 6.73 3.06 -15.57
CA GLU A 36 7.78 3.89 -16.16
C GLU A 36 8.52 3.15 -17.27
N GLN A 37 8.90 1.88 -17.04
CA GLN A 37 9.54 1.04 -18.04
C GLN A 37 8.65 0.84 -19.28
N ILE A 38 7.37 0.56 -19.08
CA ILE A 38 6.40 0.42 -20.19
C ILE A 38 6.31 1.72 -20.99
N SER A 39 6.25 2.88 -20.32
CA SER A 39 6.20 4.21 -20.95
C SER A 39 7.42 4.46 -21.84
N ILE A 40 8.63 4.15 -21.34
CA ILE A 40 9.88 4.28 -22.11
C ILE A 40 9.83 3.41 -23.36
N VAL A 41 9.46 2.13 -23.24
CA VAL A 41 9.39 1.20 -24.37
C VAL A 41 8.38 1.65 -25.42
N GLN A 42 7.23 2.20 -25.01
CA GLN A 42 6.23 2.73 -25.93
C GLN A 42 6.69 3.99 -26.66
N ASN A 43 7.45 4.86 -25.98
CA ASN A 43 7.90 6.14 -26.54
C ASN A 43 9.16 6.00 -27.41
N VAL A 44 10.00 4.98 -27.17
CA VAL A 44 11.27 4.76 -27.89
C VAL A 44 11.18 3.62 -28.93
N GLY A 45 10.25 2.68 -28.76
CA GLY A 45 10.17 1.45 -29.55
C GLY A 45 9.50 1.59 -30.93
N ASN A 46 9.97 0.79 -31.90
CA ASN A 46 9.31 0.62 -33.19
C ASN A 46 7.89 0.04 -32.98
N ARG A 47 6.89 0.47 -33.76
CA ARG A 47 5.43 0.25 -33.57
C ARG A 47 4.95 -1.18 -33.26
N GLN A 48 5.78 -2.20 -33.47
CA GLN A 48 5.46 -3.60 -33.19
C GLN A 48 5.71 -4.00 -31.73
N ASN A 49 6.73 -3.47 -31.05
CA ASN A 49 7.04 -3.83 -29.67
C ASN A 49 6.19 -3.08 -28.64
N SER A 50 5.58 -1.94 -29.02
CA SER A 50 4.73 -1.16 -28.12
C SER A 50 3.41 -1.84 -27.76
N LYS A 51 2.97 -2.84 -28.55
CA LYS A 51 1.68 -3.54 -28.34
C LYS A 51 1.75 -4.68 -27.33
N GLN A 52 2.93 -5.20 -27.04
CA GLN A 52 3.09 -6.40 -26.20
C GLN A 52 2.71 -6.16 -24.73
N HIS A 53 2.75 -4.91 -24.26
CA HIS A 53 2.47 -4.55 -22.87
C HIS A 53 1.06 -3.98 -22.64
N VAL A 54 0.24 -3.80 -23.69
CA VAL A 54 -1.07 -3.13 -23.58
C VAL A 54 -1.99 -3.79 -22.57
N SER A 55 -2.06 -5.12 -22.57
CA SER A 55 -2.90 -5.86 -21.61
C SER A 55 -2.42 -5.70 -20.17
N ARG A 56 -1.10 -5.76 -19.94
CA ARG A 56 -0.51 -5.66 -18.60
C ARG A 56 -0.66 -4.25 -18.05
N GLU A 57 -0.37 -3.25 -18.88
CA GLU A 57 -0.54 -1.84 -18.54
C GLU A 57 -1.99 -1.52 -18.16
N ALA A 58 -2.97 -2.01 -18.94
CA ALA A 58 -4.38 -1.84 -18.64
C ALA A 58 -4.77 -2.46 -17.29
N SER A 59 -4.33 -3.69 -16.99
CA SER A 59 -4.59 -4.34 -15.71
C SER A 59 -3.97 -3.59 -14.52
N ILE A 60 -2.74 -3.10 -14.68
CA ILE A 60 -2.07 -2.31 -13.64
C ILE A 60 -2.82 -1.00 -13.41
N LYS A 61 -3.16 -0.25 -14.46
CA LYS A 61 -3.89 1.01 -14.36
C LYS A 61 -5.25 0.83 -13.68
N MET A 62 -6.00 -0.19 -14.09
CA MET A 62 -7.30 -0.51 -13.47
C MET A 62 -7.15 -0.85 -11.98
N THR A 63 -6.13 -1.63 -11.62
CA THR A 63 -5.85 -1.99 -10.22
C THR A 63 -5.46 -0.75 -9.41
N ALA A 64 -4.59 0.10 -9.95
CA ALA A 64 -4.14 1.31 -9.28
C ALA A 64 -5.29 2.30 -9.07
N GLU A 65 -6.16 2.45 -10.05
CA GLU A 65 -7.36 3.29 -9.98
C GLU A 65 -8.31 2.79 -8.88
N ASP A 66 -8.62 1.49 -8.85
CA ASP A 66 -9.45 0.88 -7.81
C ASP A 66 -8.85 1.05 -6.41
N GLU A 67 -7.53 0.88 -6.28
CA GLU A 67 -6.83 1.11 -5.01
C GLU A 67 -6.91 2.58 -4.56
N THR A 68 -6.80 3.56 -5.46
CA THR A 68 -7.04 4.97 -5.08
C THR A 68 -8.49 5.25 -4.72
N ASN A 69 -9.45 4.71 -5.48
CA ASN A 69 -10.87 4.89 -5.17
C ASN A 69 -11.21 4.33 -3.79
N GLN A 70 -10.65 3.17 -3.44
CA GLN A 70 -10.78 2.60 -2.10
C GLN A 70 -10.11 3.48 -1.05
N PHE A 71 -8.87 3.91 -1.27
CA PHE A 71 -8.12 4.72 -0.30
C PHE A 71 -8.76 6.08 -0.02
N GLU A 72 -9.28 6.75 -1.06
CA GLU A 72 -9.96 8.04 -0.94
C GLU A 72 -11.38 7.91 -0.39
N GLY A 73 -12.06 6.81 -0.70
CA GLY A 73 -13.43 6.53 -0.26
C GLY A 73 -13.50 5.77 1.06
N SER A 74 -13.61 4.45 0.96
CA SER A 74 -13.96 3.56 2.08
C SER A 74 -12.78 3.16 2.98
N GLY A 75 -11.55 3.38 2.53
CA GLY A 75 -10.30 2.91 3.12
C GLY A 75 -9.92 1.49 2.67
N ILE A 76 -8.62 1.26 2.52
CA ILE A 76 -8.04 -0.05 2.18
C ILE A 76 -7.95 -0.89 3.46
N GLU A 77 -8.43 -2.13 3.42
CA GLU A 77 -8.31 -3.08 4.52
C GLU A 77 -6.93 -3.75 4.54
N VAL A 78 -6.23 -3.61 5.67
CA VAL A 78 -4.89 -4.16 5.92
C VAL A 78 -4.85 -4.85 7.29
N PRO A 79 -3.92 -5.79 7.54
CA PRO A 79 -3.67 -6.31 8.87
C PRO A 79 -3.40 -5.20 9.89
N ASP A 80 -3.91 -5.34 11.10
CA ASP A 80 -3.63 -4.40 12.19
C ASP A 80 -2.22 -4.66 12.75
N LEU A 81 -1.21 -3.93 12.27
CA LEU A 81 0.18 -4.09 12.74
C LEU A 81 0.49 -3.24 13.99
N ILE A 82 -0.44 -2.37 14.40
CA ILE A 82 -0.25 -1.48 15.55
C ILE A 82 -0.33 -2.27 16.86
N ASN A 83 -1.23 -3.26 16.92
CA ASN A 83 -1.31 -4.13 18.07
C ASN A 83 -0.26 -5.24 17.98
N LYS A 84 0.59 -5.34 19.00
CA LYS A 84 1.67 -6.35 19.06
C LYS A 84 1.16 -7.78 18.86
N LYS A 85 0.01 -8.14 19.45
CA LYS A 85 -0.55 -9.50 19.32
C LYS A 85 -0.95 -9.78 17.86
N HIS A 86 -1.63 -8.83 17.22
CA HIS A 86 -2.06 -8.97 15.83
C HIS A 86 -0.86 -9.01 14.87
N LEU A 87 0.18 -8.22 15.15
CA LEU A 87 1.45 -8.26 14.42
C LEU A 87 2.12 -9.63 14.50
N GLU A 88 2.22 -10.22 15.70
CA GLU A 88 2.81 -11.55 15.87
C GLU A 88 2.00 -12.65 15.15
N GLU A 89 0.67 -12.56 15.19
CA GLU A 89 -0.22 -13.45 14.45
C GLU A 89 -0.02 -13.30 12.94
N PHE A 90 0.11 -12.06 12.46
CA PHE A 90 0.35 -11.77 11.04
C PHE A 90 1.75 -12.22 10.59
N LYS A 91 2.80 -12.00 11.38
CA LYS A 91 4.17 -12.49 11.07
C LYS A 91 4.24 -14.02 10.99
N LYS A 92 3.45 -14.73 11.80
CA LYS A 92 3.36 -16.20 11.80
C LYS A 92 2.46 -16.75 10.69
N TRP A 93 1.67 -15.91 10.04
CA TRP A 93 0.81 -16.34 8.96
C TRP A 93 1.68 -16.81 7.77
N ASN A 94 1.44 -18.04 7.34
CA ASN A 94 2.21 -18.73 6.31
C ASN A 94 1.57 -18.65 4.93
N GLY A 95 0.56 -17.78 4.75
CA GLY A 95 -0.18 -17.67 3.50
C GLY A 95 -1.43 -18.55 3.38
N GLU A 96 -1.71 -19.40 4.36
CA GLU A 96 -2.91 -20.24 4.31
C GLU A 96 -4.21 -19.41 4.44
N ILE A 97 -5.03 -19.46 3.40
CA ILE A 97 -6.26 -18.66 3.25
C ILE A 97 -7.24 -18.85 4.42
N LYS A 98 -7.34 -20.08 4.94
CA LYS A 98 -8.25 -20.41 6.07
C LYS A 98 -7.95 -19.63 7.35
N PHE A 99 -6.75 -19.08 7.49
CA PHE A 99 -6.34 -18.28 8.64
C PHE A 99 -6.54 -16.78 8.44
N ILE A 100 -6.89 -16.31 7.22
CA ILE A 100 -7.16 -14.89 6.95
C ILE A 100 -8.31 -14.38 7.82
N GLN A 101 -9.37 -15.18 8.02
CA GLN A 101 -10.51 -14.81 8.87
C GLN A 101 -10.13 -14.56 10.34
N ASN A 102 -9.00 -15.10 10.79
CA ASN A 102 -8.52 -14.92 12.16
C ASN A 102 -7.66 -13.66 12.31
N LEU A 103 -7.14 -13.12 11.22
CA LEU A 103 -6.35 -11.90 11.23
C LEU A 103 -7.25 -10.71 11.52
N LYS A 104 -6.80 -9.83 12.43
CA LYS A 104 -7.48 -8.56 12.65
C LYS A 104 -7.09 -7.58 11.55
N LEU A 105 -8.10 -7.03 10.90
CA LEU A 105 -7.96 -6.04 9.84
C LEU A 105 -8.37 -4.66 10.34
N ARG A 106 -7.78 -3.64 9.72
CA ARG A 106 -8.06 -2.23 9.95
C ARG A 106 -8.12 -1.54 8.59
N LYS A 107 -8.98 -0.53 8.47
CA LYS A 107 -9.05 0.35 7.31
C LYS A 107 -8.08 1.50 7.45
N ILE A 108 -7.33 1.78 6.40
CA ILE A 108 -6.47 2.95 6.25
C ILE A 108 -6.95 3.77 5.05
N SER A 109 -7.16 5.06 5.27
CA SER A 109 -7.75 5.97 4.28
C SER A 109 -6.95 7.26 4.10
N CYS A 110 -7.27 8.00 3.04
CA CYS A 110 -6.78 9.37 2.82
C CYS A 110 -7.07 10.30 4.03
N VAL A 111 -8.20 10.09 4.71
CA VAL A 111 -8.55 10.88 5.92
C VAL A 111 -7.56 10.62 7.06
N ASP A 112 -7.03 9.41 7.18
CA ASP A 112 -6.01 9.08 8.18
C ASP A 112 -4.68 9.80 7.88
N LEU A 113 -4.33 9.94 6.59
CA LEU A 113 -3.18 10.74 6.15
C LEU A 113 -3.37 12.22 6.50
N GLN A 114 -4.54 12.80 6.17
CA GLN A 114 -4.85 14.20 6.47
C GLN A 114 -4.75 14.50 7.97
N ARG A 115 -5.33 13.64 8.82
CA ARG A 115 -5.30 13.79 10.28
C ARG A 115 -3.88 13.74 10.85
N LEU A 116 -3.01 12.91 10.28
CA LEU A 116 -1.60 12.85 10.69
C LEU A 116 -0.86 14.13 10.31
N ASN A 117 -1.10 14.64 9.10
CA ASN A 117 -0.50 15.88 8.63
C ASN A 117 -0.97 17.10 9.44
N ASP A 118 -2.26 17.19 9.76
CA ASP A 118 -2.83 18.26 10.60
C ASP A 118 -2.26 18.24 12.02
N LYS A 119 -1.94 17.06 12.54
CA LYS A 119 -1.30 16.91 13.85
C LYS A 119 0.15 17.39 13.81
N ALA A 120 0.91 17.00 12.78
CA ALA A 120 2.28 17.46 12.58
C ALA A 120 2.36 19.00 12.44
N LEU A 121 1.40 19.63 11.74
CA LEU A 121 1.35 21.08 11.55
C LEU A 121 1.01 21.85 12.85
N LYS A 122 0.24 21.26 13.76
CA LYS A 122 -0.09 21.86 15.06
C LYS A 122 1.09 21.78 16.04
N ASP A 123 1.86 20.70 15.98
CA ASP A 123 3.04 20.53 16.82
C ASP A 123 4.16 21.54 16.44
N THR A 124 4.20 22.03 15.19
CA THR A 124 5.16 23.07 14.74
C THR A 124 4.79 24.52 15.08
N CYS A 125 3.60 24.77 15.62
CA CYS A 125 3.09 26.12 15.89
C CYS A 125 2.91 26.43 17.39
N SER A 126 3.38 25.54 18.28
CA SER A 126 3.26 25.69 19.75
C SER A 126 4.58 26.03 20.45
N ASP A 127 5.65 26.29 19.70
CA ASP A 127 6.91 26.85 20.22
C ASP A 127 6.99 28.35 19.89
N ASP A 128 6.19 29.17 20.58
CA ASP A 128 6.41 30.63 20.79
C ASP A 128 5.75 31.06 22.11
#